data_AF-A0A7Y5R862-F1
#
_entry.id   AF-A0A7Y5R862-F1
#
_cell.length_a   1.000
_cell.length_b   1.000
_cell.length_c   1.000
_cell.angle_alpha   90.00
_cell.angle_beta   90.00
_cell.angle_gamma   90.00
#
_symmetry.space_group_name_H-M   'P 1'
#
loop_
_entity.id
_entity.type
_entity.pdbx_description
1 polymer ?
#
loop_
_entity_poly.entity_id
_entity_poly.type
_entity_poly.pdbx_seq_one_letter_code
_entity_poly.pdbx_strand_id
1 'polypeptide(L)'
;MIATAISPQEKEEIQKYFGLPLEDLTPETFRQILRQLRAKFHPDAFEKFENPTVREVMTEKFQTIERLAEKIEQYFNGKAHPSAHPGDDVVHRNDARFAFDKMKIEIITSDKDLKYHLFGAYYRWLKFGEKFKIPDSQASIIIDEDHAGLSIGFRESVRLYLTFGVNENIDEITRWLFDKIEGRTTYLLIEGKKINPTFSEMLTAIKRVSLLPAGA
;
A
#
# COMPACT_ATOMS: atom_id res chain seq x y z
N MET A 1 -8.21 10.45 17.39
CA MET A 1 -8.44 9.02 17.71
C MET A 1 -7.39 8.59 18.72
N ILE A 2 -7.79 7.90 19.78
CA ILE A 2 -6.91 7.49 20.89
C ILE A 2 -6.06 6.32 20.38
N ALA A 3 -4.73 6.46 20.36
CA ALA A 3 -3.84 5.35 20.07
C ALA A 3 -4.06 4.25 21.11
N THR A 4 -4.52 3.08 20.69
CA THR A 4 -4.79 1.96 21.59
C THR A 4 -3.45 1.45 22.13
N ALA A 5 -3.16 1.69 23.41
CA ALA A 5 -1.91 1.27 24.02
C ALA A 5 -1.79 -0.27 24.02
N ILE A 6 -0.63 -0.77 23.57
CA ILE A 6 -0.31 -2.21 23.61
C ILE A 6 -0.17 -2.64 25.08
N SER A 7 -0.94 -3.65 25.49
CA SER A 7 -0.95 -4.12 26.87
C SER A 7 0.30 -4.96 27.20
N PRO A 8 0.65 -5.15 28.50
CA PRO A 8 1.76 -6.02 28.89
C PRO A 8 1.62 -7.46 28.39
N GLN A 9 0.40 -8.02 28.40
CA GLN A 9 0.11 -9.35 27.86
C GLN A 9 0.38 -9.41 26.35
N GLU A 10 0.01 -8.35 25.62
CA GLU A 10 0.25 -8.28 24.18
C GLU A 10 1.75 -8.17 23.87
N LYS A 11 2.56 -7.52 24.72
CA LYS A 11 4.02 -7.52 24.55
C LYS A 11 4.61 -8.93 24.70
N GLU A 12 4.12 -9.72 25.63
CA GLU A 12 4.53 -11.13 25.79
C GLU A 12 4.13 -11.97 24.57
N GLU A 13 2.91 -11.77 24.05
CA GLU A 13 2.47 -12.44 22.82
C GLU A 13 3.29 -12.02 21.60
N ILE A 14 3.65 -10.74 21.50
CA ILE A 14 4.51 -10.22 20.44
C ILE A 14 5.88 -10.89 20.50
N GLN A 15 6.50 -10.95 21.67
CA GLN A 15 7.78 -11.66 21.83
C GLN A 15 7.66 -13.14 21.50
N LYS A 16 6.56 -13.78 21.89
CA LYS A 16 6.30 -15.21 21.62
C LYS A 16 6.16 -15.52 20.12
N TYR A 17 5.43 -14.70 19.37
CA TYR A 17 5.17 -14.95 17.96
C TYR A 17 6.25 -14.35 17.04
N PHE A 18 6.71 -13.14 17.34
CA PHE A 18 7.68 -12.42 16.52
C PHE A 18 9.12 -12.65 16.95
N GLY A 19 9.37 -13.34 18.07
CA GLY A 19 10.71 -13.74 18.51
C GLY A 19 11.58 -12.61 19.05
N LEU A 20 11.08 -11.37 19.04
CA LEU A 20 11.75 -10.16 19.52
C LEU A 20 10.78 -9.36 20.39
N PRO A 21 11.25 -8.71 21.47
CA PRO A 21 10.41 -7.79 22.22
C PRO A 21 10.01 -6.60 21.34
N LEU A 22 8.86 -6.00 21.65
CA LEU A 22 8.29 -4.88 20.87
C LEU A 22 9.26 -3.70 20.75
N GLU A 23 10.11 -3.49 21.74
CA GLU A 23 11.11 -2.43 21.79
C GLU A 23 12.28 -2.66 20.82
N ASP A 24 12.59 -3.91 20.47
CA ASP A 24 13.70 -4.29 19.56
C ASP A 24 13.21 -4.60 18.14
N LEU A 25 11.89 -4.62 17.93
CA LEU A 25 11.26 -4.79 16.62
C LEU A 25 11.43 -3.52 15.78
N THR A 26 12.03 -3.66 14.59
CA THR A 26 12.07 -2.60 13.57
C THR A 26 10.96 -2.85 12.54
N PRO A 27 10.51 -1.82 11.80
CA PRO A 27 9.49 -2.01 10.75
C PRO A 27 9.91 -3.02 9.67
N GLU A 28 11.20 -3.16 9.42
CA GLU A 28 11.75 -4.09 8.44
C GLU A 28 11.73 -5.53 8.96
N THR A 29 12.20 -5.76 10.19
CA THR A 29 12.19 -7.09 10.81
C THR A 29 10.77 -7.55 11.08
N PHE A 30 9.91 -6.65 11.56
CA PHE A 30 8.47 -6.90 11.71
C PHE A 30 7.83 -7.39 10.41
N ARG A 31 8.03 -6.69 9.29
CA ARG A 31 7.44 -7.06 7.99
C ARG A 31 7.94 -8.42 7.50
N GLN A 32 9.23 -8.72 7.69
CA GLN A 32 9.80 -10.01 7.32
C GLN A 32 9.20 -11.16 8.16
N ILE A 33 9.10 -10.95 9.47
CA ILE A 33 8.58 -11.95 10.41
C ILE A 33 7.07 -12.16 10.20
N LEU A 34 6.30 -11.08 10.02
CA LEU A 34 4.86 -11.16 9.72
C LEU A 34 4.60 -11.95 8.43
N ARG A 35 5.38 -11.72 7.37
CA ARG A 35 5.27 -12.50 6.13
C ARG A 35 5.51 -13.99 6.36
N GLN A 36 6.51 -14.35 7.15
CA GLN A 36 6.79 -15.75 7.49
C GLN A 36 5.68 -16.37 8.34
N LEU A 37 5.15 -15.63 9.31
CA LEU A 37 4.05 -16.06 10.16
C LEU A 37 2.76 -16.26 9.34
N ARG A 38 2.42 -15.33 8.44
CA ARG A 38 1.28 -15.48 7.52
C ARG A 38 1.43 -16.73 6.67
N ALA A 39 2.58 -16.94 6.04
CA ALA A 39 2.82 -18.16 5.25
C ALA A 39 2.73 -19.45 6.08
N LYS A 40 3.17 -19.41 7.35
CA LYS A 40 3.16 -20.56 8.25
C LYS A 40 1.79 -20.86 8.84
N PHE A 41 0.95 -19.85 9.09
CA PHE A 41 -0.31 -19.99 9.81
C PHE A 41 -1.56 -19.71 8.94
N HIS A 42 -1.40 -19.43 7.64
CA HIS A 42 -2.52 -19.17 6.74
C HIS A 42 -3.54 -20.32 6.75
N PRO A 43 -4.86 -20.06 6.88
CA PRO A 43 -5.89 -21.10 6.90
C PRO A 43 -5.79 -22.10 5.74
N ASP A 44 -5.49 -21.63 4.52
CA ASP A 44 -5.30 -22.45 3.31
C ASP A 44 -4.19 -23.52 3.46
N ALA A 45 -3.16 -23.25 4.27
CA ALA A 45 -2.12 -24.24 4.54
C ALA A 45 -2.64 -25.40 5.39
N PHE A 46 -3.76 -25.19 6.11
CA PHE A 46 -4.32 -26.15 7.06
C PHE A 46 -5.65 -26.77 6.66
N GLU A 47 -6.28 -26.31 5.56
CA GLU A 47 -7.47 -26.96 4.99
C GLU A 47 -7.25 -28.44 4.67
N LYS A 48 -6.01 -28.85 4.43
CA LYS A 48 -5.65 -30.25 4.13
C LYS A 48 -5.58 -31.17 5.35
N PHE A 49 -5.57 -30.66 6.58
CA PHE A 49 -5.53 -31.51 7.78
C PHE A 49 -6.93 -31.98 8.11
N GLU A 50 -7.14 -33.30 8.23
CA GLU A 50 -8.44 -33.89 8.52
C GLU A 50 -8.92 -33.65 9.97
N ASN A 51 -8.04 -33.19 10.86
CA ASN A 51 -8.36 -32.95 12.26
C ASN A 51 -8.96 -31.54 12.47
N PRO A 52 -10.25 -31.42 12.84
CA PRO A 52 -10.93 -30.14 13.00
C PRO A 52 -10.33 -29.29 14.14
N THR A 53 -9.86 -29.91 15.22
CA THR A 53 -9.24 -29.22 16.34
C THR A 53 -7.93 -28.54 15.92
N VAL A 54 -7.16 -29.14 15.02
CA VAL A 54 -5.92 -28.53 14.51
C VAL A 54 -6.24 -27.30 13.66
N ARG A 55 -7.29 -27.35 12.83
CA ARG A 55 -7.72 -26.21 12.01
C ARG A 55 -8.18 -25.04 12.86
N GLU A 56 -8.97 -25.31 13.89
CA GLU A 56 -9.48 -24.29 14.82
C GLU A 56 -8.32 -23.57 15.53
N VAL A 57 -7.40 -24.33 16.14
CA VAL A 57 -6.23 -23.78 16.84
C VAL A 57 -5.31 -22.97 15.91
N MET A 58 -5.13 -23.38 14.65
CA MET A 58 -4.30 -22.62 13.70
C MET A 58 -4.98 -21.36 13.22
N THR A 59 -6.30 -21.39 13.04
CA THR A 59 -7.09 -20.20 12.67
C THR A 59 -7.09 -19.17 13.79
N GLU A 60 -7.27 -19.59 15.05
CA GLU A 60 -7.17 -18.72 16.22
C GLU A 60 -5.77 -18.07 16.35
N LYS A 61 -4.72 -18.86 16.09
CA LYS A 61 -3.34 -18.33 16.06
C LYS A 61 -3.16 -17.29 14.96
N PHE A 62 -3.69 -17.56 13.76
CA PHE A 62 -3.62 -16.61 12.65
C PHE A 62 -4.33 -15.29 12.99
N GLN A 63 -5.56 -15.35 13.50
CA GLN A 63 -6.32 -14.17 13.93
C GLN A 63 -5.59 -13.38 15.04
N THR A 64 -4.95 -14.09 15.97
CA THR A 64 -4.13 -13.47 17.02
C THR A 64 -2.93 -12.73 16.42
N ILE A 65 -2.22 -13.34 15.46
CA ILE A 65 -1.09 -12.71 14.77
C ILE A 65 -1.53 -11.46 14.01
N GLU A 66 -2.67 -11.51 13.29
CA GLU A 66 -3.20 -10.36 12.55
C GLU A 66 -3.61 -9.21 13.49
N ARG A 67 -4.28 -9.51 14.61
CA ARG A 67 -4.64 -8.53 15.63
C ARG A 67 -3.42 -7.84 16.24
N LEU A 68 -2.38 -8.61 16.54
CA LEU A 68 -1.12 -8.07 17.07
C LEU A 68 -0.36 -7.26 16.01
N ALA A 69 -0.40 -7.70 14.74
CA ALA A 69 0.21 -6.99 13.63
C ALA A 69 -0.40 -5.60 13.45
N GLU A 70 -1.73 -5.50 13.47
CA GLU A 70 -2.44 -4.21 13.38
C GLU A 70 -2.01 -3.26 14.51
N LYS A 71 -1.86 -3.77 15.73
CA LYS A 71 -1.39 -2.99 16.88
C LYS A 71 0.07 -2.58 16.78
N ILE A 72 0.95 -3.46 16.29
CA ILE A 72 2.36 -3.14 16.03
C ILE A 72 2.48 -2.08 14.94
N GLU A 73 1.68 -2.17 13.87
CA GLU A 73 1.61 -1.16 12.84
C GLU A 73 1.11 0.18 13.39
N GLN A 74 0.06 0.17 14.21
CA GLN A 74 -0.40 1.37 14.92
C GLN A 74 0.66 1.93 15.87
N TYR A 75 1.46 1.07 16.52
CA TYR A 75 2.56 1.46 17.39
C TYR A 75 3.73 2.08 16.63
N PHE A 76 4.08 1.55 15.45
CA PHE A 76 5.07 2.18 14.56
C PHE A 76 4.54 3.48 13.94
N ASN A 77 3.24 3.57 13.70
CA ASN A 77 2.61 4.80 13.20
C ASN A 77 2.43 5.85 14.32
N GLY A 78 2.25 5.43 15.58
CA GLY A 78 2.06 6.28 16.75
C GLY A 78 3.36 6.71 17.43
N LYS A 79 4.43 5.92 17.30
CA LYS A 79 5.80 6.37 17.54
C LYS A 79 6.27 7.07 16.27
N ALA A 80 6.03 8.38 16.19
CA ALA A 80 6.67 9.24 15.21
C ALA A 80 8.15 8.87 15.11
N HIS A 81 8.52 8.21 14.02
CA HIS A 81 9.91 8.14 13.62
C HIS A 81 10.42 9.58 13.59
N PRO A 82 11.57 9.90 14.19
CA PRO A 82 12.30 11.10 13.81
C PRO A 82 12.43 11.01 12.29
N SER A 83 11.80 11.96 11.62
CA SER A 83 11.69 12.07 10.17
C SER A 83 13.05 11.79 9.54
N ALA A 84 13.18 10.68 8.81
CA ALA A 84 14.44 10.33 8.17
C ALA A 84 14.81 11.36 7.08
N HIS A 85 13.87 12.19 6.64
CA HIS A 85 14.06 13.21 5.61
C HIS A 85 13.49 14.58 6.04
N PRO A 86 14.24 15.68 5.86
CA PRO A 86 13.71 17.03 6.07
C PRO A 86 12.56 17.26 5.08
N GLY A 87 11.33 17.30 5.58
CA GLY A 87 10.10 17.47 4.78
C GLY A 87 8.89 16.65 5.23
N ASP A 88 9.11 15.57 5.99
CA ASP A 88 8.00 14.66 6.39
C ASP A 88 7.06 15.29 7.42
N ASP A 89 7.55 16.18 8.28
CA ASP A 89 6.69 16.94 9.20
C ASP A 89 5.74 17.91 8.48
N VAL A 90 5.99 18.22 7.20
CA VAL A 90 5.17 19.17 6.43
C VAL A 90 3.97 18.49 5.79
N VAL A 91 4.13 17.25 5.31
CA VAL A 91 3.06 16.48 4.68
C VAL A 91 2.02 15.93 5.66
N HIS A 92 2.31 15.95 6.96
CA HIS A 92 1.39 15.50 8.01
C HIS A 92 0.67 16.65 8.74
N ARG A 93 0.89 17.91 8.33
CA ARG A 93 0.18 19.04 8.95
C ARG A 93 -1.28 19.09 8.51
N ASN A 94 -2.17 19.49 9.42
CA ASN A 94 -3.60 19.62 9.13
C ASN A 94 -3.92 20.75 8.12
N ASP A 95 -3.01 21.71 7.93
CA ASP A 95 -3.13 22.79 6.95
C ASP A 95 -2.43 22.49 5.62
N ALA A 96 -1.82 21.30 5.48
CA ALA A 96 -1.17 20.89 4.25
C ALA A 96 -2.22 20.73 3.13
N ARG A 97 -1.96 21.39 2.01
CA ARG A 97 -2.78 21.30 0.80
C ARG A 97 -2.01 20.54 -0.25
N PHE A 98 -2.75 19.77 -1.05
CA PHE A 98 -2.14 18.93 -2.06
C PHE A 98 -2.87 19.06 -3.38
N ALA A 99 -2.12 19.22 -4.46
CA ALA A 99 -2.63 19.12 -5.82
C ALA A 99 -1.50 18.70 -6.75
N PHE A 100 -1.84 18.03 -7.83
CA PHE A 100 -0.85 17.72 -8.86
C PHE A 100 -1.53 17.62 -10.22
N ASP A 101 -0.91 18.22 -11.23
CA ASP A 101 -1.28 18.04 -12.63
C ASP A 101 -0.28 17.08 -13.28
N LYS A 102 -0.78 15.93 -13.72
CA LYS A 102 -0.02 14.87 -14.39
C LYS A 102 1.17 14.28 -13.62
N MET A 103 0.92 13.77 -12.41
CA MET A 103 1.90 13.01 -11.63
C MET A 103 2.23 11.70 -12.31
N LYS A 104 3.46 11.52 -12.77
CA LYS A 104 3.90 10.30 -13.44
C LYS A 104 3.99 9.14 -12.44
N ILE A 105 3.25 8.08 -12.74
CA ILE A 105 3.26 6.81 -12.02
C ILE A 105 3.61 5.71 -13.03
N GLU A 106 4.66 4.95 -12.73
CA GLU A 106 5.02 3.75 -13.48
C GLU A 106 4.85 2.52 -12.58
N ILE A 107 3.97 1.61 -12.96
CA ILE A 107 3.69 0.39 -12.20
C ILE A 107 4.44 -0.77 -12.85
N ILE A 108 5.38 -1.37 -12.12
CA ILE A 108 6.17 -2.49 -12.62
C ILE A 108 5.54 -3.80 -12.15
N THR A 109 5.08 -4.59 -13.10
CA THR A 109 4.32 -5.81 -12.83
C THR A 109 4.73 -6.96 -13.75
N SER A 110 4.43 -8.19 -13.33
CA SER A 110 4.44 -9.39 -14.18
C SER A 110 3.02 -9.93 -14.45
N ASP A 111 2.00 -9.28 -13.87
CA ASP A 111 0.59 -9.58 -14.05
C ASP A 111 0.10 -8.90 -15.35
N LYS A 112 -0.26 -9.72 -16.33
CA LYS A 112 -0.76 -9.27 -17.65
C LYS A 112 -2.13 -8.61 -17.57
N ASP A 113 -2.88 -8.91 -16.52
CA ASP A 113 -4.27 -8.48 -16.38
C ASP A 113 -4.40 -7.19 -15.55
N LEU A 114 -3.29 -6.64 -15.02
CA LEU A 114 -3.32 -5.42 -14.20
C LEU A 114 -4.04 -4.25 -14.89
N LYS A 115 -3.88 -4.11 -16.22
CA LYS A 115 -4.56 -3.08 -17.02
C LYS A 115 -6.09 -3.22 -16.96
N TYR A 116 -6.62 -4.45 -16.92
CA TYR A 116 -8.06 -4.67 -16.73
C TYR A 116 -8.52 -4.27 -15.32
N HIS A 117 -7.69 -4.44 -14.30
CA HIS A 117 -8.04 -4.03 -12.94
C HIS A 117 -8.08 -2.51 -12.78
N LEU A 118 -7.13 -1.82 -13.39
CA LEU A 118 -7.04 -0.36 -13.40
C LEU A 118 -8.17 0.29 -14.21
N PHE A 119 -8.48 -0.25 -15.39
CA PHE A 119 -9.35 0.44 -16.36
C PHE A 119 -10.62 -0.33 -16.77
N GLY A 120 -10.86 -1.51 -16.20
CA GLY A 120 -11.98 -2.37 -16.57
C GLY A 120 -11.90 -2.87 -18.02
N ALA A 121 -13.07 -3.19 -18.60
CA ALA A 121 -13.18 -3.62 -19.99
C ALA A 121 -12.79 -2.53 -21.01
N TYR A 122 -12.71 -1.27 -20.58
CA TYR A 122 -12.35 -0.14 -21.44
C TYR A 122 -10.90 -0.18 -21.90
N TYR A 123 -10.01 -0.91 -21.20
CA TYR A 123 -8.58 -0.96 -21.50
C TYR A 123 -8.21 -1.33 -22.95
N ARG A 124 -9.04 -2.12 -23.65
CA ARG A 124 -8.81 -2.49 -25.07
C ARG A 124 -8.94 -1.32 -26.04
N TRP A 125 -9.59 -0.26 -25.59
CA TRP A 125 -9.96 0.89 -26.40
C TRP A 125 -9.25 2.16 -25.93
N LEU A 126 -8.45 2.06 -24.86
CA LEU A 126 -7.76 3.20 -24.28
C LEU A 126 -6.67 3.69 -25.22
N LYS A 127 -6.76 4.96 -25.58
CA LYS A 127 -5.77 5.67 -26.39
C LYS A 127 -4.85 6.48 -25.50
N PHE A 128 -3.61 6.70 -25.95
CA PHE A 128 -2.71 7.66 -25.34
C PHE A 128 -3.43 9.00 -25.05
N GLY A 129 -3.28 9.50 -23.82
CA GLY A 129 -3.88 10.76 -23.38
C GLY A 129 -5.34 10.69 -22.94
N GLU A 130 -6.02 9.53 -23.04
CA GLU A 130 -7.37 9.40 -22.50
C GLU A 130 -7.37 9.46 -20.97
N LYS A 131 -8.36 10.17 -20.43
CA LYS A 131 -8.54 10.37 -18.99
C LYS A 131 -9.59 9.41 -18.46
N PHE A 132 -9.24 8.68 -17.41
CA PHE A 132 -10.16 7.87 -16.63
C PHE A 132 -10.37 8.52 -15.26
N LYS A 133 -11.62 8.83 -14.93
CA LYS A 133 -11.99 9.45 -13.66
C LYS A 133 -11.99 8.40 -12.55
N ILE A 134 -11.32 8.69 -11.44
CA ILE A 134 -11.37 7.84 -10.24
C ILE A 134 -12.78 7.98 -9.62
N PRO A 135 -13.49 6.88 -9.35
CA PRO A 135 -14.82 6.92 -8.74
C PRO A 135 -14.88 7.79 -7.49
N ASP A 136 -16.00 8.47 -7.31
CA ASP A 136 -16.30 9.29 -6.12
C ASP A 136 -15.33 10.46 -5.85
N SER A 137 -14.52 10.83 -6.84
CA SER A 137 -13.51 11.92 -6.77
C SER A 137 -13.57 12.79 -8.04
N GLN A 138 -12.90 13.94 -8.12
CA GLN A 138 -12.57 14.61 -9.40
C GLN A 138 -11.18 14.24 -9.93
N ALA A 139 -10.45 13.39 -9.21
CA ALA A 139 -9.18 12.88 -9.66
C ALA A 139 -9.31 12.02 -10.92
N SER A 140 -8.24 11.99 -11.71
CA SER A 140 -8.19 11.19 -12.92
C SER A 140 -6.80 10.62 -13.15
N ILE A 141 -6.75 9.46 -13.79
CA ILE A 141 -5.54 8.88 -14.36
C ILE A 141 -5.56 9.08 -15.87
N ILE A 142 -4.43 9.44 -16.45
CA ILE A 142 -4.24 9.67 -17.89
C ILE A 142 -3.24 8.66 -18.40
N ILE A 143 -3.52 8.01 -19.51
CA ILE A 143 -2.67 6.91 -19.99
C ILE A 143 -1.51 7.46 -20.81
N ASP A 144 -0.31 6.96 -20.55
CA ASP A 144 0.95 7.42 -21.14
C ASP A 144 1.45 6.52 -22.28
N GLU A 145 0.71 5.47 -22.68
CA GLU A 145 1.10 4.59 -23.80
C GLU A 145 -0.11 3.97 -24.54
N ASP A 146 0.02 3.75 -25.86
CA ASP A 146 -0.91 2.91 -26.61
C ASP A 146 -0.65 1.44 -26.27
N HIS A 147 -1.58 0.78 -25.58
CA HIS A 147 -1.42 -0.61 -25.14
C HIS A 147 -1.74 -1.65 -26.23
N ALA A 148 -1.22 -1.46 -27.43
CA ALA A 148 -1.33 -2.40 -28.54
C ALA A 148 -0.04 -3.24 -28.72
N GLY A 149 0.02 -4.46 -28.16
CA GLY A 149 0.91 -5.50 -28.72
C GLY A 149 1.65 -6.44 -27.77
N LEU A 150 1.69 -7.70 -28.22
CA LEU A 150 2.29 -8.91 -27.62
C LEU A 150 3.82 -8.82 -27.51
N SER A 151 4.39 -9.05 -26.32
CA SER A 151 5.81 -9.40 -26.20
C SER A 151 6.03 -10.52 -25.19
N ILE A 152 6.70 -11.59 -25.62
CA ILE A 152 6.94 -12.81 -24.85
C ILE A 152 8.14 -12.56 -23.93
N GLY A 153 7.85 -12.28 -22.66
CA GLY A 153 8.81 -11.96 -21.60
C GLY A 153 8.23 -10.91 -20.66
N PHE A 154 7.16 -11.25 -19.93
CA PHE A 154 6.25 -10.25 -19.35
C PHE A 154 6.77 -9.65 -18.04
N ARG A 155 7.60 -8.62 -18.15
CA ARG A 155 7.66 -7.54 -17.16
C ARG A 155 7.08 -6.30 -17.84
N GLU A 156 5.81 -6.03 -17.57
CA GLU A 156 5.16 -4.84 -18.09
C GLU A 156 5.44 -3.64 -17.19
N SER A 157 5.64 -2.49 -17.81
CA SER A 157 5.53 -1.19 -17.16
C SER A 157 4.20 -0.60 -17.59
N VAL A 158 3.31 -0.33 -16.64
CA VAL A 158 2.09 0.44 -16.91
C VAL A 158 2.35 1.88 -16.51
N ARG A 159 2.40 2.77 -17.49
CA ARG A 159 2.65 4.20 -17.28
C ARG A 159 1.36 4.99 -17.35
N LEU A 160 1.14 5.82 -16.34
CA LEU A 160 -0.02 6.70 -16.24
C LEU A 160 0.35 8.00 -15.53
N TYR A 161 -0.49 9.00 -15.71
CA TYR A 161 -0.40 10.28 -15.02
C TYR A 161 -1.60 10.48 -14.10
N LEU A 162 -1.37 10.66 -12.81
CA LEU A 162 -2.40 10.97 -11.83
C LEU A 162 -2.58 12.50 -11.72
N THR A 163 -3.82 12.97 -11.82
CA THR A 163 -4.19 14.39 -11.69
C THR A 163 -5.28 14.55 -10.64
N PHE A 164 -5.11 15.49 -9.70
CA PHE A 164 -6.10 15.81 -8.68
C PHE A 164 -5.95 17.27 -8.18
N GLY A 165 -7.06 17.83 -7.69
CA GLY A 165 -7.14 19.20 -7.19
C GLY A 165 -7.07 19.29 -5.66
N VAL A 166 -7.03 20.52 -5.15
CA VAL A 166 -6.85 20.85 -3.72
C VAL A 166 -7.95 20.29 -2.81
N ASN A 167 -9.15 20.12 -3.34
CA ASN A 167 -10.31 19.67 -2.57
C ASN A 167 -10.45 18.13 -2.54
N GLU A 168 -9.53 17.41 -3.17
CA GLU A 168 -9.61 15.96 -3.29
C GLU A 168 -9.03 15.25 -2.05
N ASN A 169 -9.63 14.13 -1.67
CA ASN A 169 -9.13 13.29 -0.58
C ASN A 169 -8.01 12.37 -1.10
N ILE A 170 -6.76 12.70 -0.78
CA ILE A 170 -5.60 11.89 -1.21
C ILE A 170 -5.66 10.48 -0.66
N ASP A 171 -6.13 10.29 0.56
CA ASP A 171 -6.18 8.96 1.18
C ASP A 171 -7.13 8.04 0.39
N GLU A 172 -8.25 8.56 -0.11
CA GLU A 172 -9.19 7.83 -0.98
C GLU A 172 -8.61 7.55 -2.37
N ILE A 173 -7.97 8.55 -3.00
CA ILE A 173 -7.31 8.37 -4.30
C ILE A 173 -6.21 7.31 -4.22
N THR A 174 -5.39 7.39 -3.16
CA THR A 174 -4.29 6.45 -2.94
C THR A 174 -4.82 5.06 -2.64
N ARG A 175 -5.89 4.96 -1.85
CA ARG A 175 -6.53 3.67 -1.52
C ARG A 175 -7.10 3.03 -2.77
N TRP A 176 -7.83 3.79 -3.59
CA TRP A 176 -8.34 3.28 -4.86
C TRP A 176 -7.21 2.74 -5.72
N LEU A 177 -6.11 3.48 -5.88
CA LEU A 177 -4.96 3.02 -6.67
C LEU A 177 -4.33 1.77 -6.06
N PHE A 178 -4.15 1.73 -4.74
CA PHE A 178 -3.59 0.60 -4.01
C PHE A 178 -4.43 -0.67 -4.21
N ASP A 179 -5.75 -0.58 -4.02
CA ASP A 179 -6.68 -1.72 -4.17
C ASP A 179 -6.65 -2.30 -5.59
N LYS A 180 -6.32 -1.50 -6.61
CA LYS A 180 -6.18 -1.98 -7.99
C LYS A 180 -4.90 -2.76 -8.25
N ILE A 181 -3.85 -2.54 -7.45
CA ILE A 181 -2.50 -3.00 -7.77
C ILE A 181 -1.90 -3.93 -6.70
N GLU A 182 -2.52 -4.01 -5.52
CA GLU A 182 -2.09 -4.83 -4.40
C GLU A 182 -1.97 -6.31 -4.82
N GLY A 183 -0.88 -6.96 -4.40
CA GLY A 183 -0.58 -8.36 -4.73
C GLY A 183 -0.19 -8.62 -6.19
N ARG A 184 -0.31 -7.61 -7.07
CA ARG A 184 -0.07 -7.72 -8.52
C ARG A 184 1.12 -6.89 -9.00
N THR A 185 1.72 -6.08 -8.12
CA THR A 185 2.79 -5.15 -8.46
C THR A 185 4.08 -5.54 -7.75
N THR A 186 5.22 -5.44 -8.47
CA THR A 186 6.54 -5.63 -7.86
C THR A 186 7.01 -4.37 -7.16
N TYR A 187 6.92 -3.21 -7.82
CA TYR A 187 7.16 -1.89 -7.25
C TYR A 187 6.58 -0.80 -8.15
N LEU A 188 6.52 0.43 -7.62
CA LEU A 188 6.12 1.62 -8.39
C LEU A 188 7.30 2.58 -8.53
N LEU A 189 7.25 3.41 -9.58
CA LEU A 189 7.97 4.66 -9.67
C LEU A 189 6.95 5.79 -9.56
N ILE A 190 7.10 6.70 -8.59
CA ILE A 190 6.33 7.94 -8.52
C ILE A 190 7.30 9.09 -8.77
N GLU A 191 7.09 9.84 -9.86
CA GLU A 191 8.04 10.85 -10.34
C GLU A 191 9.48 10.32 -10.43
N GLY A 192 9.63 9.11 -10.97
CA GLY A 192 10.92 8.42 -11.12
C GLY A 192 11.50 7.84 -9.83
N LYS A 193 10.89 8.06 -8.66
CA LYS A 193 11.35 7.50 -7.37
C LYS A 193 10.72 6.14 -7.12
N LYS A 194 11.57 5.13 -6.92
CA LYS A 194 11.14 3.77 -6.61
C LYS A 194 10.56 3.68 -5.20
N ILE A 195 9.38 3.08 -5.08
CA ILE A 195 8.70 2.78 -3.81
C ILE A 195 8.14 1.36 -3.81
N ASN A 196 7.92 0.78 -2.62
CA ASN A 196 7.20 -0.48 -2.51
C ASN A 196 5.69 -0.25 -2.68
N PRO A 197 4.94 -1.24 -3.22
CA PRO A 197 3.50 -1.14 -3.43
C PRO A 197 2.76 -1.38 -2.11
N THR A 198 2.97 -0.50 -1.14
CA THR A 198 2.23 -0.49 0.13
C THR A 198 1.45 0.81 0.23
N PHE A 199 0.26 0.77 0.83
CA PHE A 199 -0.57 1.97 0.98
C PHE A 199 0.18 3.13 1.65
N SER A 200 0.92 2.85 2.74
CA SER A 200 1.67 3.87 3.48
C SER A 200 2.79 4.53 2.64
N GLU A 201 3.59 3.73 1.93
CA GLU A 201 4.67 4.27 1.08
C GLU A 201 4.11 5.04 -0.11
N MET A 202 3.02 4.56 -0.72
CA MET A 202 2.33 5.27 -1.81
C MET A 202 1.76 6.60 -1.34
N LEU A 203 1.04 6.60 -0.21
CA LEU A 203 0.42 7.80 0.35
C LEU A 203 1.46 8.86 0.67
N THR A 204 2.54 8.46 1.34
CA THR A 204 3.63 9.36 1.71
C THR A 204 4.33 9.92 0.47
N ALA A 205 4.60 9.07 -0.52
CA ALA A 205 5.20 9.51 -1.77
C ALA A 205 4.30 10.51 -2.49
N ILE A 206 3.02 10.20 -2.71
CA ILE A 206 2.06 11.09 -3.38
C ILE A 206 1.96 12.42 -2.63
N LYS A 207 1.77 12.42 -1.30
CA LYS A 207 1.72 13.65 -0.48
C LYS A 207 2.99 14.48 -0.63
N ARG A 208 4.17 13.84 -0.63
CA ARG A 208 5.45 14.55 -0.72
C ARG A 208 5.65 15.24 -2.07
N VAL A 209 5.21 14.63 -3.16
CA VAL A 209 5.35 15.27 -4.49
C VAL A 209 4.24 16.30 -4.77
N SER A 210 3.08 16.14 -4.14
CA SER A 210 1.91 17.00 -4.37
C SER A 210 1.70 18.12 -3.37
N LEU A 211 2.58 18.25 -2.38
CA LEU A 211 2.50 19.31 -1.38
C LEU A 211 2.60 20.69 -2.05
N LEU A 212 1.58 21.51 -1.82
CA LEU A 212 1.56 22.89 -2.29
C LEU A 212 2.36 23.80 -1.34
N PRO A 213 3.03 24.85 -1.87
CA PRO A 213 3.67 25.85 -1.03
C PRO A 213 2.64 26.61 -0.20
N ALA A 214 3.03 27.01 1.01
CA ALA A 214 2.18 27.81 1.88
C ALA A 214 1.77 29.12 1.17
N GLY A 215 0.46 29.29 0.94
CA GLY A 215 -0.10 30.46 0.25
C GLY A 215 -0.70 30.20 -1.14
N ALA A 216 -0.72 28.94 -1.61
CA ALA A 216 -1.39 28.52 -2.85
C ALA A 216 -2.89 28.19 -2.67
#